data_AF-A0A494SS75-F1
#
_entry.id   AF-A0A494SS75-F1
#
_cell.length_a   1.000
_cell.length_b   1.000
_cell.length_c   1.000
_cell.angle_alpha   90.00
_cell.angle_beta   90.00
_cell.angle_gamma   90.00
#
_symmetry.space_group_name_H-M   'P 1'
#
loop_
_entity.id
_entity.type
_entity.pdbx_description
1 polymer ?
#
loop_
_entity_poly.entity_id
_entity_poly.type
_entity_poly.pdbx_seq_one_letter_code
_entity_poly.pdbx_strand_id
1 'polypeptide(L)' 'MATELAAAAAAAVATGPAMLAPVFGLIGTEFLAAFTGVHSAHAAAVSSLSHTVASIGTAAAQSSAEYDLADAATAASLL' A
#
# COMPACT_ATOMS: atom_id res chain seq x y z
N MET A 1 3.92 -8.44 -3.56
CA MET A 1 2.69 -7.63 -3.47
C MET A 1 2.77 -6.50 -2.46
N ALA A 2 2.63 -6.71 -1.13
CA ALA A 2 2.66 -5.58 -0.17
C ALA A 2 3.96 -4.76 -0.23
N THR A 3 5.11 -5.42 -0.28
CA THR A 3 6.42 -4.77 -0.43
C THR A 3 6.56 -4.02 -1.75
N GLU A 4 5.98 -4.55 -2.83
CA GLU A 4 5.99 -3.90 -4.15
C GLU A 4 5.12 -2.64 -4.15
N LEU A 5 3.97 -2.67 -3.47
CA LEU A 5 3.10 -1.50 -3.27
C LEU A 5 3.81 -0.42 -2.45
N ALA A 6 4.52 -0.80 -1.39
CA ALA A 6 5.30 0.14 -0.60
C ALA A 6 6.43 0.77 -1.43
N ALA A 7 7.13 -0.03 -2.26
CA ALA A 7 8.14 0.46 -3.18
C ALA A 7 7.53 1.41 -4.25
N ALA A 8 6.34 1.08 -4.77
CA ALA A 8 5.63 1.94 -5.72
C ALA A 8 5.21 3.28 -5.09
N ALA A 9 4.74 3.29 -3.84
CA ALA A 9 4.45 4.52 -3.12
C ALA A 9 5.71 5.39 -2.95
N ALA A 10 6.84 4.78 -2.55
CA ALA A 10 8.12 5.48 -2.43
C ALA A 10 8.60 6.05 -3.78
N ALA A 11 8.48 5.28 -4.85
CA ALA A 11 8.81 5.72 -6.20
C ALA A 11 7.93 6.91 -6.64
N ALA A 12 6.62 6.86 -6.38
CA ALA A 12 5.71 7.95 -6.68
C ALA A 12 6.10 9.24 -5.94
N VAL A 13 6.47 9.15 -4.65
CA VAL A 13 6.99 10.31 -3.91
C VAL A 13 8.27 10.86 -4.53
N ALA A 14 9.20 9.99 -4.94
CA ALA A 14 10.46 10.39 -5.55
C ALA A 14 10.28 11.09 -6.90
N THR A 15 9.29 10.69 -7.70
CA THR A 15 8.94 11.32 -8.98
C THR A 15 7.89 12.42 -8.83
N GLY A 16 7.97 13.18 -7.73
CA GLY A 16 6.97 14.18 -7.36
C GLY A 16 6.87 15.38 -8.32
N PRO A 17 5.73 16.10 -8.28
CA PRO A 17 5.41 17.18 -9.22
C PRO A 17 6.27 18.44 -9.12
N ALA A 18 7.07 18.60 -8.06
CA ALA A 18 7.97 19.74 -7.92
C ALA A 18 8.91 19.92 -9.12
N MET A 19 9.27 18.82 -9.79
CA MET A 19 10.10 18.82 -10.99
C MET A 19 9.44 19.49 -12.21
N LEU A 20 8.11 19.66 -12.19
CA LEU A 20 7.33 20.27 -13.27
C LEU A 20 7.23 21.80 -13.13
N ALA A 21 7.71 22.39 -12.03
CA ALA A 21 7.65 23.83 -11.80
C ALA A 21 8.24 24.68 -12.95
N PRO A 22 9.40 24.33 -13.55
CA PRO A 22 9.94 25.08 -14.69
C PRO A 22 9.05 25.04 -15.94
N VAL A 23 8.28 23.97 -16.13
CA VAL A 23 7.41 23.76 -17.31
C VAL A 23 6.10 24.53 -17.17
N PHE A 24 5.50 24.53 -15.98
CA PHE A 24 4.22 25.21 -15.73
C PHE A 24 4.35 26.72 -15.54
N GLY A 25 5.54 27.20 -15.15
CA GLY A 25 5.81 28.62 -14.96
C GLY A 25 4.83 29.31 -14.01
N LEU A 26 4.67 30.64 -14.14
CA LEU A 26 3.80 31.44 -13.26
C LEU A 26 2.30 31.24 -13.52
N ILE A 27 1.92 30.78 -14.71
CA ILE A 27 0.50 30.65 -15.09
C ILE A 27 -0.08 29.32 -14.58
N GLY A 28 0.75 28.28 -14.50
CA GLY A 28 0.32 26.95 -14.09
C GLY A 28 0.41 26.67 -12.59
N THR A 29 0.64 27.67 -11.73
CA THR A 29 0.90 27.47 -10.30
C THR A 29 -0.28 26.82 -9.57
N GLU A 30 -1.50 27.24 -9.87
CA GLU A 30 -2.70 26.68 -9.23
C GLU A 30 -2.95 25.23 -9.66
N PHE A 31 -2.73 24.92 -10.94
CA PHE A 31 -2.78 23.54 -11.43
C PHE A 31 -1.71 22.70 -10.76
N LEU A 32 -0.47 23.20 -10.68
CA LEU A 32 0.64 22.48 -10.07
C LEU A 32 0.40 22.23 -8.58
N ALA A 33 -0.19 23.19 -7.86
CA ALA A 33 -0.59 23.04 -6.48
C ALA A 33 -1.67 21.97 -6.29
N ALA A 34 -2.73 22.01 -7.12
CA ALA A 34 -3.78 21.00 -7.10
C ALA A 34 -3.23 19.60 -7.44
N PHE A 35 -2.39 19.50 -8.45
CA PHE A 35 -1.74 18.26 -8.85
C PHE A 35 -0.81 17.73 -7.75
N THR A 36 -0.07 18.61 -7.08
CA THR A 36 0.75 18.24 -5.91
C THR A 36 -0.09 17.68 -4.78
N GLY A 37 -1.23 18.31 -4.49
CA GLY A 37 -2.21 17.79 -3.54
C GLY A 37 -2.67 16.37 -3.90
N VAL A 38 -3.17 16.18 -5.11
CA VAL A 38 -3.67 14.88 -5.60
C VAL A 38 -2.57 13.82 -5.64
N HIS A 39 -1.37 14.17 -6.11
CA HIS A 39 -0.22 13.26 -6.15
C HIS A 39 0.17 12.77 -4.76
N SER A 40 0.22 13.68 -3.78
CA SER A 40 0.53 13.33 -2.40
C SER A 40 -0.53 12.43 -1.78
N ALA A 41 -1.82 12.71 -2.03
CA ALA A 41 -2.93 11.88 -1.59
C ALA A 41 -2.89 10.48 -2.23
N HIS A 42 -2.53 10.40 -3.52
CA HIS A 42 -2.38 9.13 -4.22
C HIS A 42 -1.24 8.29 -3.61
N ALA A 43 -0.06 8.88 -3.39
CA ALA A 43 1.05 8.17 -2.76
C ALA A 43 0.70 7.66 -1.35
N ALA A 44 -0.01 8.47 -0.57
CA ALA A 44 -0.51 8.06 0.74
C ALA A 44 -1.53 6.90 0.66
N ALA A 45 -2.44 6.94 -0.33
CA ALA A 45 -3.40 5.86 -0.56
C ALA A 45 -2.71 4.53 -0.94
N VAL A 46 -1.67 4.58 -1.79
CA VAL A 46 -0.88 3.38 -2.15
C VAL A 46 -0.13 2.83 -0.94
N SER A 47 0.43 3.71 -0.10
CA SER A 47 1.07 3.29 1.16
C SER A 47 0.06 2.61 2.10
N SER A 48 -1.13 3.19 2.27
CA SER A 48 -2.19 2.61 3.09
C SER A 48 -2.63 1.23 2.56
N LEU A 49 -2.82 1.12 1.24
CA LEU A 49 -3.12 -0.16 0.59
C LEU A 49 -2.04 -1.22 0.85
N SER A 50 -0.76 -0.83 0.80
CA SER A 50 0.35 -1.75 1.10
C SER A 50 0.25 -2.33 2.52
N HIS A 51 -0.13 -1.50 3.51
CA HIS A 51 -0.33 -1.93 4.89
C HIS A 51 -1.54 -2.87 5.02
N THR A 52 -2.65 -2.54 4.35
CA THR A 52 -3.84 -3.40 4.34
C THR A 52 -3.53 -4.77 3.75
N VAL A 53 -2.83 -4.83 2.61
CA VAL A 53 -2.44 -6.09 1.97
C VAL A 53 -1.50 -6.90 2.87
N ALA A 54 -0.55 -6.24 3.55
CA ALA A 54 0.32 -6.92 4.52
C ALA A 54 -0.50 -7.52 5.69
N SER A 55 -1.43 -6.75 6.25
CA SER A 55 -2.31 -7.19 7.34
C SER A 55 -3.21 -8.36 6.95
N ILE A 56 -3.73 -8.37 5.72
CA ILE A 56 -4.52 -9.49 5.21
C ILE A 56 -3.63 -10.74 5.09
N GLY A 57 -2.40 -10.58 4.59
CA GLY A 57 -1.44 -11.68 4.48
C GLY A 57 -1.11 -12.31 5.84
N THR A 58 -0.90 -11.49 6.88
CA THR A 58 -0.64 -12.00 8.23
C THR A 58 -1.85 -12.74 8.79
N ALA A 59 -3.05 -12.17 8.65
CA ALA A 59 -4.28 -12.80 9.14
C ALA A 59 -4.58 -14.12 8.43
N ALA A 60 -4.37 -14.20 7.11
CA ALA A 60 -4.55 -15.43 6.35
C ALA A 60 -3.57 -16.53 6.79
N ALA A 61 -2.30 -16.20 7.01
CA ALA A 61 -1.31 -17.16 7.51
C ALA A 61 -1.65 -17.68 8.92
N GLN A 62 -2.08 -16.78 9.82
CA GLN A 62 -2.52 -17.17 11.15
C GLN A 62 -3.75 -18.08 11.10
N SER A 63 -4.76 -17.71 10.32
CA SER A 63 -5.98 -18.50 10.16
C SER A 63 -5.68 -19.89 9.60
N SER A 64 -4.78 -20.02 8.63
CA SER A 64 -4.34 -21.32 8.11
C SER A 64 -3.71 -22.19 9.20
N ALA A 65 -2.81 -21.64 10.00
CA ALA A 65 -2.16 -22.38 11.07
C ALA A 65 -3.14 -22.81 12.18
N GLU A 66 -4.12 -21.97 12.49
CA GLU A 66 -5.19 -22.29 13.44
C GLU A 66 -6.10 -23.41 12.91
N TYR A 67 -6.41 -23.41 11.62
CA TYR A 67 -7.16 -24.50 10.98
C TYR A 67 -6.38 -25.82 11.03
N ASP A 68 -5.08 -25.81 10.70
CA ASP A 68 -4.24 -27.02 10.75
C ASP A 68 -4.17 -27.60 12.18
N LEU A 69 -4.07 -26.74 13.20
CA LEU A 69 -4.09 -27.14 14.61
C LEU A 69 -5.45 -27.71 15.03
N ALA A 70 -6.54 -27.07 14.61
CA ALA A 70 -7.90 -27.52 14.92
C ALA A 70 -8.21 -28.88 14.26
N ASP A 71 -7.75 -29.08 13.02
CA ASP A 71 -7.89 -30.34 12.29
C ASP A 71 -7.10 -31.46 12.99
N ALA A 72 -5.83 -31.21 13.34
CA ALA A 72 -5.01 -32.18 14.07
C ALA A 72 -5.61 -32.55 15.44
N ALA A 73 -6.13 -31.57 16.18
CA ALA A 73 -6.78 -31.79 17.47
C ALA A 73 -8.07 -32.62 17.32
N THR A 74 -8.87 -32.32 16.28
CA THR A 74 -10.05 -33.12 15.92
C THR A 74 -9.66 -34.55 15.58
N ALA A 75 -8.68 -34.75 14.71
CA ALA A 75 -8.21 -36.08 14.32
C ALA A 75 -7.73 -36.89 15.53
N ALA A 76 -6.98 -36.27 16.44
CA ALA A 76 -6.53 -36.90 17.67
C ALA A 76 -7.67 -37.29 18.62
N SER A 77 -8.80 -36.56 18.61
CA SER A 77 -9.97 -36.89 19.45
C SER A 77 -10.78 -38.09 18.95
N LEU A 78 -10.55 -38.53 17.71
CA LEU A 78 -11.27 -39.62 17.06
C LEU A 78 -10.49 -40.95 17.07
N LEU A 79 -9.26 -40.96 17.59
CA LEU A 79 -8.41 -42.15 17.79
C LEU A 79 -8.52 -42.69 19.21
#